data_AF-A0A7C7PPX7-F1
#
_entry.id   AF-A0A7C7PPX7-F1
#
_cell.length_a   1.000
_cell.length_b   1.000
_cell.length_c   1.000
_cell.angle_alpha   90.00
_cell.angle_beta   90.00
_cell.angle_gamma   90.00
#
_symmetry.space_group_name_H-M   'P 1'
#
loop_
_entity.id
_entity.type
_entity.pdbx_description
1 polymer ?
#
loop_
_entity_poly.entity_id
_entity_poly.type
_entity_poly.pdbx_seq_one_letter_code
_entity_poly.pdbx_strand_id
1 'polypeptide(L)'
;GVLQAAADGGALGIGTDSNQNALHPGKVLTSMRKRVDVAVYENFQAAREGRWAPGVQVLGLAEGGLDWVIDDNNRSLITAEMEAAAEAAQAAIVSGAVKVHDASTEGPCPVQ
;
A
#
# COMPACT_ATOMS: atom_id res chain seq x y z
N GLY A 1 6.26 6.05 18.80
CA GLY A 1 5.28 5.27 17.99
C GLY A 1 5.92 3.98 17.53
N VAL A 2 5.18 3.10 16.83
CA VAL A 2 5.69 1.78 16.42
C VAL A 2 6.95 1.88 15.56
N LEU A 3 6.98 2.80 14.59
CA LEU A 3 8.16 3.00 13.73
C LEU A 3 9.40 3.48 14.50
N GLN A 4 9.22 4.37 15.49
CA GLN A 4 10.31 4.79 16.38
C GLN A 4 10.84 3.62 17.19
N ALA A 5 9.95 2.81 17.79
CA ALA A 5 10.36 1.65 18.58
C ALA A 5 11.10 0.61 17.74
N ALA A 6 10.69 0.39 16.49
CA ALA A 6 11.42 -0.46 15.55
C ALA A 6 12.82 0.09 15.26
N ALA A 7 12.93 1.39 14.97
CA ALA A 7 14.20 2.06 14.70
C ALA A 7 15.17 1.97 15.89
N ASP A 8 14.68 2.25 17.10
CA ASP A 8 15.44 2.17 18.35
C ASP A 8 15.87 0.73 18.67
N GLY A 9 14.99 -0.24 18.37
CA GLY A 9 15.23 -1.68 18.57
C GLY A 9 16.08 -2.33 17.48
N GLY A 10 16.53 -1.57 16.47
CA GLY A 10 17.34 -2.10 15.37
C GLY A 10 16.57 -2.93 14.33
N ALA A 11 15.24 -2.95 14.39
CA ALA A 11 14.36 -3.57 13.40
C ALA A 11 14.00 -2.57 12.29
N LEU A 12 13.47 -3.09 11.18
CA LEU A 12 12.85 -2.27 10.13
C LEU A 12 11.34 -2.17 10.34
N GLY A 13 10.79 -0.98 10.13
CA GLY A 13 9.35 -0.74 10.11
C GLY A 13 8.79 -0.68 8.69
N ILE A 14 7.49 -0.96 8.52
CA ILE A 14 6.74 -0.66 7.30
C ILE A 14 5.67 0.38 7.66
N GLY A 15 5.69 1.52 6.97
CA GLY A 15 4.71 2.58 7.13
C GLY A 15 3.37 2.24 6.48
N THR A 16 2.30 2.94 6.87
CA THR A 16 0.95 2.76 6.31
C THR A 16 0.28 4.08 5.96
N ASP A 17 -0.63 4.01 4.99
CA ASP A 17 -1.50 5.05 4.43
C ASP A 17 -0.75 6.19 3.71
N SER A 18 0.38 6.67 4.22
CA SER A 18 1.22 7.73 3.64
C SER A 18 2.67 7.29 3.46
N ASN A 19 3.46 8.02 2.68
CA ASN A 19 4.91 7.80 2.65
C ASN A 19 5.52 8.27 3.98
N GLN A 20 5.93 7.30 4.80
CA GLN A 20 6.54 7.52 6.11
C GLN A 20 8.04 7.21 6.12
N ASN A 21 8.65 6.93 4.96
CA ASN A 21 10.06 6.53 4.86
C ASN A 21 11.01 7.56 5.50
N ALA A 22 10.67 8.85 5.37
CA ALA A 22 11.46 9.97 5.91
C ALA A 22 11.41 10.13 7.45
N LEU A 23 10.50 9.43 8.15
CA LEU A 23 10.40 9.56 9.61
C LEU A 23 11.64 8.98 10.32
N HIS A 24 12.16 7.86 9.81
CA HIS A 24 13.38 7.23 10.29
C HIS A 24 14.17 6.67 9.08
N PRO A 25 14.93 7.52 8.36
CA PRO A 25 15.67 7.12 7.16
C PRO A 25 16.60 5.92 7.42
N GLY A 26 16.61 4.95 6.52
CA GLY A 26 17.36 3.70 6.70
C GLY A 26 16.80 2.75 7.78
N LYS A 27 15.65 3.06 8.37
CA LYS A 27 14.95 2.22 9.37
C LYS A 27 13.49 1.92 9.01
N VAL A 28 12.94 2.59 8.00
CA VAL A 28 11.65 2.25 7.40
C VAL A 28 11.94 1.52 6.08
N LEU A 29 11.58 0.23 5.99
CA LEU A 29 11.82 -0.60 4.81
C LEU A 29 11.05 -0.06 3.60
N THR A 30 9.77 0.24 3.77
CA THR A 30 8.90 0.87 2.78
C THR A 30 7.66 1.40 3.49
N SER A 31 6.77 2.05 2.74
CA SER A 31 5.44 2.44 3.21
C SER A 31 4.40 1.94 2.23
N MET A 32 3.36 1.29 2.75
CA MET A 32 2.17 0.96 1.97
C MET A 32 1.28 2.20 1.92
N ARG A 33 1.18 2.85 0.77
CA ARG A 33 0.30 4.02 0.62
C ARG A 33 -1.12 3.57 0.31
N LYS A 34 -2.06 4.29 0.90
CA LYS A 34 -3.48 4.22 0.57
C LYS A 34 -3.88 5.56 0.00
N ARG A 35 -4.29 5.57 -1.27
CA ARG A 35 -4.62 6.77 -2.03
C ARG A 35 -6.01 7.30 -1.70
N VAL A 36 -6.23 7.59 -0.41
CA VAL A 36 -7.48 8.22 0.07
C VAL A 36 -7.69 9.58 -0.61
N ASP A 37 -6.60 10.27 -0.94
CA ASP A 37 -6.62 11.50 -1.74
C ASP A 37 -7.29 11.31 -3.10
N VAL A 38 -6.97 10.21 -3.80
CA VAL A 38 -7.61 9.85 -5.07
C VAL A 38 -9.08 9.53 -4.86
N ALA A 39 -9.39 8.68 -3.88
CA ALA A 39 -10.79 8.30 -3.59
C ALA A 39 -11.67 9.52 -3.29
N VAL A 40 -11.19 10.45 -2.47
CA VAL A 40 -11.90 11.70 -2.16
C VAL A 40 -12.02 12.55 -3.43
N TYR A 41 -10.92 12.82 -4.12
CA TYR A 41 -10.91 13.66 -5.31
C TYR A 41 -11.90 13.16 -6.37
N GLU A 42 -11.84 11.88 -6.72
CA GLU A 42 -12.69 11.28 -7.75
C GLU A 42 -14.18 11.34 -7.38
N ASN A 43 -14.53 11.10 -6.11
CA ASN A 43 -15.92 11.18 -5.66
C ASN A 43 -16.48 12.61 -5.76
N PHE A 44 -15.73 13.61 -5.32
CA PHE A 44 -16.15 15.01 -5.43
C PHE A 44 -16.25 15.47 -6.89
N GLN A 45 -15.32 15.02 -7.74
CA GLN A 45 -15.35 15.31 -9.17
C GLN A 45 -16.56 14.66 -9.86
N ALA A 46 -16.84 13.39 -9.56
CA ALA A 46 -18.03 12.71 -10.07
C ALA A 46 -19.32 13.41 -9.63
N ALA A 47 -19.40 13.87 -8.38
CA ALA A 47 -20.57 14.60 -7.88
C ALA A 47 -20.75 15.94 -8.60
N ARG A 48 -19.67 16.71 -8.77
CA ARG A 48 -19.66 17.97 -9.51
C ARG A 48 -20.12 17.80 -10.96
N GLU A 49 -19.76 16.68 -11.58
CA GLU A 49 -20.10 16.37 -12.98
C GLU A 49 -21.45 15.65 -13.13
N GLY A 50 -22.19 15.43 -12.04
CA GLY A 50 -23.47 14.72 -12.07
C GLY A 50 -23.36 13.23 -12.42
N ARG A 51 -22.17 12.64 -12.32
CA ARG A 51 -21.88 11.23 -12.61
C ARG A 51 -21.75 10.36 -11.35
N TRP A 52 -21.88 10.96 -10.17
CA TRP A 52 -21.77 10.22 -8.92
C TRP A 52 -22.90 9.19 -8.79
N ALA A 53 -22.53 7.99 -8.33
CA ALA A 53 -23.47 6.92 -8.06
C ALA A 53 -23.17 6.30 -6.67
N PRO A 54 -24.20 5.91 -5.91
CA PRO A 54 -24.02 5.19 -4.67
C PRO A 54 -23.52 3.76 -4.94
N GLY A 55 -22.76 3.20 -4.01
CA GLY A 55 -22.27 1.83 -4.09
C GLY A 55 -20.88 1.67 -3.48
N VAL A 56 -20.36 0.44 -3.51
CA VAL A 56 -19.00 0.13 -3.10
C VAL A 56 -18.08 0.26 -4.31
N GLN A 57 -16.99 1.00 -4.16
CA GLN A 57 -15.89 1.04 -5.11
C GLN A 57 -14.67 0.40 -4.45
N VAL A 58 -14.10 -0.61 -5.11
CA VAL A 58 -12.89 -1.29 -4.64
C VAL A 58 -11.72 -0.67 -5.37
N LEU A 59 -10.80 -0.06 -4.61
CA LEU A 59 -9.61 0.61 -5.14
C LEU A 59 -8.37 -0.13 -4.63
N GLY A 60 -7.93 -1.15 -5.38
CA GLY A 60 -6.78 -1.98 -5.09
C GLY A 60 -5.50 -1.51 -5.80
N LEU A 61 -4.55 -2.42 -5.97
CA LEU A 61 -3.34 -2.18 -6.76
C LEU A 61 -3.66 -1.93 -8.24
N ALA A 62 -4.71 -2.56 -8.78
CA ALA A 62 -5.10 -2.42 -10.18
C ALA A 62 -5.67 -1.02 -10.48
N GLU A 63 -6.40 -0.46 -9.52
CA GLU A 63 -7.01 0.88 -9.61
C GLU A 63 -6.05 2.00 -9.15
N GLY A 64 -4.84 1.67 -8.72
CA GLY A 64 -3.90 2.62 -8.13
C GLY A 64 -4.36 3.19 -6.78
N GLY A 65 -5.31 2.53 -6.11
CA GLY A 65 -5.79 2.86 -4.77
C GLY A 65 -4.78 2.52 -3.67
N LEU A 66 -3.86 1.59 -3.95
CA LEU A 66 -2.71 1.29 -3.12
C LEU A 66 -1.43 1.25 -3.94
N ASP A 67 -0.32 1.58 -3.28
CA ASP A 67 1.03 1.36 -3.80
C ASP A 67 2.01 1.13 -2.65
N TRP A 68 3.25 0.81 -2.99
CA TRP A 68 4.37 0.71 -2.07
C TRP A 68 5.48 1.65 -2.55
N VAL A 69 6.29 2.16 -1.62
CA VAL A 69 7.16 3.31 -1.89
C VAL A 69 8.64 2.92 -1.87
N ILE A 70 9.35 3.30 -2.92
CA ILE A 70 10.80 3.44 -2.94
C ILE A 70 11.14 4.93 -3.13
N ASP A 71 11.98 5.45 -2.26
CA ASP A 71 12.54 6.80 -2.34
C ASP A 71 13.96 6.83 -1.76
N ASP A 72 14.59 8.01 -1.72
CA ASP A 72 15.96 8.17 -1.22
C ASP A 72 16.14 7.73 0.25
N ASN A 73 15.06 7.69 1.04
CA ASN A 73 15.12 7.34 2.46
C ASN A 73 15.22 5.84 2.71
N ASN A 74 14.77 5.00 1.76
CA ASN A 74 14.80 3.54 1.88
C ASN A 74 15.54 2.81 0.76
N ARG A 75 16.01 3.52 -0.29
CA ARG A 75 16.69 2.92 -1.45
C ARG A 75 17.85 2.00 -1.07
N SER A 76 18.64 2.37 -0.04
CA SER A 76 19.77 1.57 0.43
C SER A 76 19.38 0.26 1.12
N LEU A 77 18.12 0.10 1.50
CA LEU A 77 17.58 -1.10 2.15
C LEU A 77 17.07 -2.13 1.15
N ILE A 78 16.80 -1.72 -0.09
CA ILE A 78 16.07 -2.51 -1.08
C ILE A 78 17.04 -2.98 -2.17
N THR A 79 17.27 -4.29 -2.20
CA THR A 79 18.03 -4.93 -3.28
C THR A 79 17.19 -5.03 -4.56
N ALA A 80 17.85 -5.20 -5.70
CA ALA A 80 17.16 -5.43 -6.97
C ALA A 80 16.27 -6.69 -6.94
N GLU A 81 16.68 -7.72 -6.19
CA GLU A 81 15.88 -8.94 -6.02
C GLU A 81 14.60 -8.68 -5.21
N MET A 82 14.69 -7.88 -4.14
CA MET A 82 13.52 -7.50 -3.34
C MET A 82 12.52 -6.67 -4.15
N GLU A 83 13.02 -5.70 -4.92
CA GLU A 83 12.20 -4.87 -5.81
C GLU A 83 11.52 -5.72 -6.89
N ALA A 84 12.26 -6.60 -7.58
CA ALA A 84 11.70 -7.51 -8.57
C ALA A 84 10.65 -8.46 -7.98
N ALA A 85 10.86 -8.97 -6.75
CA ALA A 85 9.88 -9.82 -6.08
C ALA A 85 8.59 -9.07 -5.73
N ALA A 86 8.70 -7.82 -5.26
CA ALA A 86 7.55 -6.97 -4.96
C ALA A 86 6.77 -6.61 -6.24
N GLU A 87 7.46 -6.25 -7.32
CA GLU A 87 6.85 -5.97 -8.63
C GLU A 87 6.15 -7.21 -9.21
N ALA A 88 6.78 -8.38 -9.12
CA ALA A 88 6.17 -9.64 -9.57
C ALA A 88 4.91 -9.98 -8.76
N ALA A 89 4.94 -9.79 -7.43
CA ALA A 89 3.78 -9.99 -6.57
C ALA A 89 2.66 -8.99 -6.93
N GLN A 90 2.98 -7.71 -7.13
CA GLN A 90 2.02 -6.70 -7.56
C GLN A 90 1.39 -7.09 -8.90
N ALA A 91 2.18 -7.48 -9.91
CA ALA A 91 1.67 -7.90 -11.20
C ALA A 91 0.78 -9.15 -11.11
N ALA A 92 1.15 -10.11 -10.26
CA ALA A 92 0.36 -11.31 -10.03
C ALA A 92 -0.99 -10.99 -9.34
N ILE A 93 -1.01 -10.05 -8.39
CA ILE A 93 -2.24 -9.58 -7.75
C ILE A 93 -3.12 -8.83 -8.74
N VAL A 94 -2.54 -7.90 -9.52
CA VAL A 94 -3.27 -7.10 -10.52
C VAL A 94 -3.87 -7.97 -11.62
N SER A 95 -3.15 -9.01 -12.07
CA SER A 95 -3.67 -9.96 -13.06
C SER A 95 -4.67 -10.98 -12.49
N GLY A 96 -4.84 -11.04 -11.17
CA GLY A 96 -5.68 -12.02 -10.48
C GLY A 96 -5.07 -13.43 -10.41
N ALA A 97 -3.82 -13.61 -10.84
CA ALA A 97 -3.07 -14.85 -10.66
C ALA A 97 -2.82 -15.15 -9.17
N VAL A 98 -2.61 -14.10 -8.36
CA VAL A 98 -2.65 -14.16 -6.90
C VAL A 98 -3.92 -13.48 -6.44
N LYS A 99 -4.74 -14.20 -5.67
CA LYS A 99 -5.91 -13.63 -5.01
C LYS A 99 -5.60 -13.44 -3.53
N VAL A 100 -5.63 -12.19 -3.09
CA VAL A 100 -5.47 -11.85 -1.68
C VAL A 100 -6.79 -12.12 -0.98
N HIS A 101 -6.75 -12.91 0.10
CA HIS A 101 -7.92 -13.20 0.93
C HIS A 101 -8.46 -11.91 1.54
N ASP A 102 -9.74 -11.62 1.30
CA ASP A 102 -10.41 -10.43 1.84
C ASP A 102 -11.21 -10.82 3.08
N ALA A 103 -10.65 -10.52 4.25
CA ALA A 103 -11.29 -10.86 5.51
C ALA A 103 -12.64 -10.16 5.75
N SER A 104 -12.91 -9.05 5.04
CA SER A 104 -14.18 -8.33 5.16
C SER A 104 -15.34 -9.03 4.45
N THR A 105 -15.05 -9.85 3.43
CA THR A 105 -16.05 -10.60 2.66
C THR A 105 -15.94 -12.11 2.83
N GLU A 106 -14.76 -12.63 3.11
CA GLU A 106 -14.43 -14.07 3.14
C GLU A 106 -14.22 -14.59 4.58
N GLY A 107 -14.24 -13.72 5.58
CA GLY A 107 -14.08 -14.09 6.99
C GLY A 107 -12.61 -14.26 7.43
N PRO A 108 -12.34 -14.92 8.57
CA PRO A 108 -10.97 -15.08 9.09
C PRO A 108 -10.03 -15.78 8.10
N CYS A 109 -8.73 -15.48 8.21
CA CYS A 109 -7.69 -16.11 7.37
C CYS A 109 -7.79 -17.65 7.47
N PRO A 110 -7.90 -18.37 6.34
CA PRO A 110 -8.09 -19.83 6.33
C PRO A 110 -6.81 -20.60 6.64
N VAL A 111 -5.66 -19.92 6.67
CA VAL A 111 -4.35 -20.50 7.00
C VAL A 111 -4.03 -20.13 8.44
N GLN A 112 -4.13 -21.12 9.34
CA GLN A 112 -3.67 -21.05 10.72
C GLN A 112 -2.35 -21.80 10.87
#